data_AF-A0A0C9VDR2-F1
#
_entry.id   AF-A0A0C9VDR2-F1
#
_cell.length_a   1.000
_cell.length_b   1.000
_cell.length_c   1.000
_cell.angle_alpha   90.00
_cell.angle_beta   90.00
_cell.angle_gamma   90.00
#
_symmetry.space_group_name_H-M   'P 1'
#
loop_
_entity.id
_entity.type
_entity.pdbx_description
1 polymer ?
#
loop_
_entity_poly.entity_id
_entity_poly.type
_entity_poly.pdbx_seq_one_letter_code
_entity_poly.pdbx_strand_id
1 'polypeptide(L)'
;MQSYKAAGEIYQWLDDANKIHIDNIRSQLKAMWDKLKTVHSKFAPNLRFNLLSDLLSICVKDDESLMAMSACIQGTMQKVKVLHPKVHYTIGKLDEELIIMTMICALPWEEYSAFISSVLLLTDLSKDTILEAF
;
A
#
# COMPACT_ATOMS: atom_id res chain seq x y z
N MET A 1 -35.13 -4.92 2.53
CA MET A 1 -35.22 -4.30 3.87
C MET A 1 -33.89 -4.38 4.64
N GLN A 2 -33.18 -5.51 4.67
CA GLN A 2 -31.86 -5.65 5.34
C GLN A 2 -30.78 -4.68 4.83
N SER A 3 -30.69 -4.41 3.53
CA SER A 3 -29.66 -3.52 2.95
C SER A 3 -29.75 -2.07 3.43
N TYR A 4 -30.94 -1.57 3.74
CA TYR A 4 -31.13 -0.20 4.23
C TYR A 4 -30.74 -0.07 5.71
N LYS A 5 -31.01 -1.12 6.50
CA LYS A 5 -30.61 -1.17 7.91
C LYS A 5 -29.07 -1.22 8.03
N ALA A 6 -28.42 -2.05 7.22
CA ALA A 6 -26.96 -2.12 7.16
C ALA A 6 -26.32 -0.80 6.69
N ALA A 7 -26.90 -0.11 5.70
CA ALA A 7 -26.39 1.18 5.25
C ALA A 7 -26.52 2.27 6.32
N GLY A 8 -27.63 2.29 7.05
CA GLY A 8 -27.84 3.21 8.18
C GLY A 8 -26.85 2.97 9.34
N GLU A 9 -26.59 1.70 9.66
CA GLU A 9 -25.62 1.33 10.69
C GLU A 9 -24.21 1.78 10.29
N ILE A 10 -23.73 1.47 9.08
CA ILE A 10 -22.39 1.91 8.62
C ILE A 10 -22.27 3.44 8.64
N TYR A 11 -23.32 4.16 8.24
CA TYR A 11 -23.32 5.62 8.27
C TYR A 11 -23.14 6.19 9.69
N GLN A 12 -23.74 5.53 10.68
CA GLN A 12 -23.69 5.96 12.08
C GLN A 12 -22.30 5.79 12.70
N TRP A 13 -21.51 4.82 12.23
CA TRP A 13 -20.15 4.55 12.72
C TRP A 13 -19.06 5.42 12.07
N LEU A 14 -19.38 6.21 11.04
CA LEU A 14 -18.43 7.08 10.37
C LEU A 14 -18.25 8.40 11.14
N ASP A 15 -17.06 8.99 11.03
CA ASP A 15 -16.81 10.35 11.49
C ASP A 15 -17.46 11.38 10.57
N ASP A 16 -17.61 12.61 11.06
CA ASP A 16 -18.29 13.66 10.30
C ASP A 16 -17.50 14.08 9.05
N ALA A 17 -16.19 13.86 9.03
CA ALA A 17 -15.33 14.08 7.87
C ALA A 17 -15.63 13.11 6.71
N ASN A 18 -15.81 11.81 6.99
CA ASN A 18 -16.10 10.82 5.96
C ASN A 18 -17.58 10.79 5.56
N LYS A 19 -18.50 11.20 6.46
CA LYS A 19 -19.94 11.32 6.16
C LYS A 19 -20.23 12.24 4.98
N ILE A 20 -19.50 13.35 4.85
CA ILE A 20 -19.64 14.31 3.75
C ILE A 20 -19.48 13.65 2.38
N HIS A 21 -18.65 12.61 2.27
CA HIS A 21 -18.37 11.94 1.00
C HIS A 21 -19.43 10.94 0.53
N ILE A 22 -20.35 10.55 1.43
CA ILE A 22 -21.34 9.49 1.19
C ILE A 22 -22.79 9.94 1.42
N ASP A 23 -22.99 11.20 1.78
CA ASP A 23 -24.30 11.71 2.22
C ASP A 23 -25.38 11.61 1.13
N ASN A 24 -24.97 11.77 -0.13
CA ASN A 24 -25.82 11.65 -1.31
C ASN A 24 -26.13 10.20 -1.73
N ILE A 25 -25.45 9.19 -1.15
CA ILE A 25 -25.59 7.76 -1.49
C ILE A 25 -25.95 6.90 -0.27
N ARG A 26 -26.43 7.51 0.81
CA ARG A 26 -26.74 6.87 2.11
C ARG A 26 -27.73 5.69 2.00
N SER A 27 -28.57 5.67 0.97
CA SER A 27 -29.57 4.63 0.74
C SER A 27 -29.03 3.41 -0.04
N GLN A 28 -27.81 3.50 -0.59
CA GLN A 28 -27.23 2.50 -1.47
C GLN A 28 -25.98 1.87 -0.84
N LEU A 29 -26.17 0.78 -0.09
CA LEU A 29 -25.09 0.08 0.65
C LEU A 29 -23.84 -0.18 -0.22
N LYS A 30 -24.03 -0.68 -1.44
CA LYS A 30 -22.92 -1.01 -2.35
C LYS A 30 -22.17 0.25 -2.80
N ALA A 31 -22.88 1.30 -3.20
CA ALA A 31 -22.27 2.57 -3.59
C ALA A 31 -21.54 3.23 -2.42
N MET A 32 -22.14 3.18 -1.22
CA MET A 32 -21.53 3.68 0.01
C MET A 32 -20.23 2.94 0.32
N TRP A 33 -20.25 1.61 0.23
CA TRP A 33 -19.06 0.78 0.43
C TRP A 33 -17.99 1.01 -0.63
N ASP A 34 -18.34 1.11 -1.90
CA ASP A 34 -17.38 1.39 -2.99
C ASP A 34 -16.77 2.80 -2.86
N LYS A 35 -17.56 3.78 -2.41
CA LYS A 35 -17.07 5.14 -2.16
C LYS A 35 -16.16 5.21 -0.93
N LEU A 36 -16.53 4.57 0.18
CA LEU A 36 -15.67 4.43 1.36
C LEU A 36 -14.40 3.68 1.01
N LYS A 37 -14.52 2.58 0.25
CA LYS A 37 -13.36 1.88 -0.29
C LYS A 37 -12.53 2.81 -1.15
N THR A 38 -13.09 3.72 -1.95
CA THR A 38 -12.28 4.68 -2.72
C THR A 38 -11.61 5.73 -1.84
N VAL A 39 -12.32 6.25 -0.83
CA VAL A 39 -11.83 7.28 0.10
C VAL A 39 -10.71 6.74 1.01
N HIS A 40 -10.91 5.52 1.54
CA HIS A 40 -9.97 4.85 2.44
C HIS A 40 -8.96 3.94 1.70
N SER A 41 -9.27 3.48 0.50
CA SER A 41 -8.32 2.84 -0.43
C SER A 41 -7.80 3.83 -1.46
N LYS A 42 -7.44 5.05 -1.02
CA LYS A 42 -6.12 5.54 -1.44
C LYS A 42 -5.12 4.52 -0.86
N PHE A 43 -4.99 3.28 -1.34
CA PHE A 43 -4.12 2.92 -2.45
C PHE A 43 -3.07 3.99 -2.74
N ALA A 44 -2.45 4.50 -1.68
CA ALA A 44 -1.32 5.38 -1.80
C ALA A 44 -0.23 4.50 -2.41
N PRO A 45 0.28 4.81 -3.61
CA PRO A 45 1.26 3.97 -4.30
C PRO A 45 2.50 3.71 -3.43
N ASN A 46 2.79 4.62 -2.49
CA ASN A 46 3.76 4.43 -1.41
C ASN A 46 3.58 3.12 -0.63
N LEU A 47 2.37 2.66 -0.38
CA LEU A 47 2.08 1.46 0.42
C LEU A 47 2.66 0.21 -0.24
N ARG A 48 2.68 0.16 -1.57
CA ARG A 48 3.28 -0.95 -2.32
C ARG A 48 4.80 -0.91 -2.24
N PHE A 49 5.40 0.27 -2.39
CA PHE A 49 6.86 0.43 -2.25
C PHE A 49 7.32 0.14 -0.81
N ASN A 50 6.53 0.51 0.19
CA ASN A 50 6.77 0.15 1.58
C ASN A 50 6.72 -1.36 1.79
N LEU A 51 5.71 -2.06 1.25
CA LEU A 51 5.65 -3.51 1.33
C LEU A 51 6.78 -4.20 0.56
N LEU A 52 7.23 -3.64 -0.57
CA LEU A 52 8.41 -4.13 -1.29
C LEU A 52 9.68 -3.90 -0.47
N SER A 53 9.82 -2.76 0.20
CA SER A 53 10.91 -2.48 1.13
C SER A 53 10.92 -3.47 2.30
N ASP A 54 9.74 -3.73 2.89
CA ASP A 54 9.57 -4.71 3.95
C ASP A 54 9.97 -6.09 3.46
N LEU A 55 9.51 -6.50 2.27
CA LEU A 55 9.82 -7.79 1.65
C LEU A 55 11.34 -7.98 1.47
N LEU A 56 12.03 -6.96 0.95
CA LEU A 56 13.47 -7.00 0.70
C LEU A 56 14.30 -6.89 1.98
N SER A 57 13.72 -6.34 3.05
CA SER A 57 14.33 -6.25 4.38
C SER A 57 14.13 -7.51 5.24
N ILE A 58 13.37 -8.51 4.77
CA ILE A 58 13.21 -9.77 5.52
C ILE A 58 14.55 -10.49 5.59
N CYS A 59 15.06 -10.66 6.80
CA CYS A 59 16.25 -11.42 7.10
C CYS A 59 15.92 -12.55 8.09
N VAL A 60 16.65 -13.67 7.99
CA VAL A 60 16.61 -14.75 8.98
C VAL A 60 17.02 -14.19 10.33
N LYS A 61 16.24 -14.49 11.38
CA LYS A 61 16.60 -14.21 12.78
C LYS A 61 17.23 -15.46 13.41
N ASP A 62 18.05 -15.27 14.43
CA ASP A 62 18.86 -16.34 15.06
C ASP A 62 18.04 -17.57 15.52
N ASP A 63 16.75 -17.38 15.85
CA ASP A 63 15.83 -18.43 16.31
C ASP A 63 14.70 -18.77 15.31
N GLU A 64 14.77 -18.29 14.07
CA GLU A 64 13.70 -18.51 13.07
C GLU A 64 14.02 -19.68 12.13
N SER A 65 13.08 -20.64 12.02
CA SER A 65 13.21 -21.71 11.03
C SER A 65 13.06 -21.18 9.60
N LEU A 66 13.77 -21.79 8.65
CA LEU A 66 13.64 -21.50 7.21
C LEU A 66 12.18 -21.59 6.73
N MET A 67 11.38 -22.49 7.31
CA MET A 67 9.96 -22.65 6.99
C MET A 67 9.12 -21.44 7.43
N ALA A 68 9.37 -20.92 8.64
CA ALA A 68 8.70 -19.72 9.15
C ALA A 68 9.03 -18.50 8.29
N MET A 69 10.31 -18.33 7.95
CA MET A 69 10.74 -17.25 7.05
C MET A 69 10.10 -17.38 5.67
N SER A 70 10.10 -18.58 5.08
CA SER A 70 9.48 -18.83 3.77
C SER A 70 7.98 -18.46 3.78
N ALA A 71 7.26 -18.84 4.85
CA ALA A 71 5.86 -18.47 4.99
C ALA A 71 5.66 -16.95 5.12
N CYS A 72 6.55 -16.26 5.84
CA CYS A 72 6.56 -14.81 5.97
C CYS A 72 6.77 -14.12 4.61
N ILE A 73 7.80 -14.51 3.85
CA ILE A 73 8.10 -13.98 2.51
C ILE A 73 6.91 -14.18 1.58
N GLN A 74 6.33 -15.38 1.56
CA GLN A 74 5.15 -15.67 0.74
C GLN A 74 3.96 -14.80 1.14
N GLY A 75 3.69 -14.65 2.43
CA GLY A 75 2.61 -13.82 2.95
C GLY A 75 2.78 -12.34 2.58
N THR A 76 3.99 -11.80 2.73
CA THR A 76 4.32 -10.42 2.35
C THR A 76 4.20 -10.22 0.85
N MET A 77 4.68 -11.16 0.03
CA MET A 77 4.54 -11.08 -1.42
C MET A 77 3.07 -11.13 -1.88
N GLN A 78 2.21 -11.90 -1.19
CA GLN A 78 0.77 -11.87 -1.49
C GLN A 78 0.17 -10.48 -1.23
N LYS A 79 0.58 -9.81 -0.15
CA LYS A 79 0.15 -8.42 0.11
C LYS A 79 0.63 -7.47 -0.98
N VAL A 80 1.90 -7.57 -1.40
CA VAL A 80 2.45 -6.81 -2.55
C VAL A 80 1.61 -7.02 -3.81
N LYS A 81 1.26 -8.26 -4.16
CA LYS A 81 0.42 -8.58 -5.33
C LYS A 81 -1.00 -8.03 -5.23
N VAL A 82 -1.61 -8.08 -4.04
CA VAL A 82 -2.91 -7.44 -3.81
C VAL A 82 -2.81 -5.95 -4.10
N LEU A 83 -1.66 -5.37 -3.76
CA LEU A 83 -1.32 -3.97 -3.96
C LEU A 83 -0.84 -3.59 -5.38
N HIS A 84 -0.78 -4.50 -6.34
CA HIS A 84 -0.49 -4.09 -7.72
C HIS A 84 -1.69 -3.37 -8.35
N PRO A 85 -1.44 -2.30 -9.14
CA PRO A 85 -2.44 -1.71 -10.00
C PRO A 85 -3.17 -2.80 -10.79
N LYS A 86 -4.51 -2.82 -10.74
CA LYS A 86 -5.29 -3.85 -11.43
C LYS A 86 -5.37 -3.65 -12.94
N VAL A 87 -4.92 -2.48 -13.41
CA VAL A 87 -5.01 -2.06 -14.80
C VAL A 87 -3.61 -1.68 -15.28
N HIS A 88 -3.21 -2.20 -16.45
CA HIS A 88 -1.90 -1.94 -17.08
C HIS A 88 -0.65 -2.23 -16.21
N TYR A 89 -0.73 -3.16 -15.26
CA TYR A 89 0.45 -3.66 -14.57
C TYR A 89 1.09 -4.77 -15.38
N THR A 90 2.24 -4.48 -15.97
CA THR A 90 3.02 -5.39 -16.82
C THR A 90 4.28 -5.83 -16.09
N ILE A 91 4.95 -6.85 -16.61
CA ILE A 91 6.27 -7.26 -16.09
C ILE A 91 7.30 -6.11 -16.20
N GLY A 92 7.22 -5.29 -17.25
CA GLY A 92 8.09 -4.12 -17.39
C GLY A 92 7.91 -3.09 -16.25
N LYS A 93 6.68 -2.89 -15.76
CA LYS A 93 6.45 -2.04 -14.57
C LYS A 93 7.03 -2.65 -13.30
N LEU A 94 6.98 -3.96 -13.18
CA LEU A 94 7.64 -4.65 -12.06
C LEU A 94 9.17 -4.47 -12.13
N ASP A 95 9.76 -4.59 -13.32
CA ASP A 95 11.20 -4.37 -13.51
C ASP A 95 11.60 -2.94 -13.13
N GLU A 96 10.80 -1.93 -13.52
CA GLU A 96 10.99 -0.53 -13.11
C GLU A 96 10.94 -0.36 -11.58
N GLU A 97 9.94 -0.97 -10.93
CA GLU A 97 9.79 -0.93 -9.47
C GLU A 97 10.96 -1.61 -8.74
N LEU A 98 11.46 -2.72 -9.29
CA LEU A 98 12.64 -3.41 -8.75
C LEU A 98 13.91 -2.56 -8.87
N ILE A 99 14.10 -1.82 -9.98
CA ILE A 99 15.21 -0.88 -10.12
C ILE A 99 15.14 0.20 -9.05
N ILE A 100 13.97 0.83 -8.88
CA ILE A 100 13.71 1.86 -7.87
C ILE A 100 14.02 1.34 -6.46
N MET A 101 13.51 0.15 -6.12
CA MET A 101 13.75 -0.45 -4.81
C MET A 101 15.21 -0.81 -4.60
N THR A 102 15.90 -1.29 -5.63
CA THR A 102 17.33 -1.60 -5.55
C THR A 102 18.14 -0.33 -5.32
N MET A 103 17.78 0.80 -5.96
CA MET A 103 18.41 2.09 -5.70
C MET A 103 18.25 2.51 -4.24
N ILE A 104 17.06 2.36 -3.66
CA ILE A 104 16.79 2.68 -2.26
C ILE A 104 17.58 1.75 -1.32
N CYS A 105 17.56 0.44 -1.57
CA CYS A 105 18.26 -0.55 -0.74
C CYS A 105 19.79 -0.49 -0.87
N ALA A 106 20.31 0.10 -1.94
CA ALA A 106 21.76 0.29 -2.13
C ALA A 106 22.34 1.43 -1.28
N LEU A 107 21.49 2.29 -0.70
CA LEU A 107 21.93 3.38 0.14
C LEU A 107 22.25 2.87 1.56
N PRO A 108 23.40 3.26 2.16
CA PRO A 108 23.70 2.95 3.55
C PRO A 108 22.63 3.49 4.49
N TRP A 109 21.99 2.60 5.25
CA TRP A 109 20.86 2.99 6.10
C TRP A 109 21.29 4.00 7.18
N GLU A 110 22.51 3.88 7.69
CA GLU A 110 23.07 4.72 8.74
C GLU A 110 23.12 6.20 8.35
N GLU A 111 23.35 6.47 7.06
CA GLU A 111 23.52 7.82 6.52
C GLU A 111 22.24 8.35 5.87
N TYR A 112 21.44 7.46 5.26
CA TYR A 112 20.30 7.84 4.41
C TYR A 112 18.93 7.48 4.98
N SER A 113 18.82 6.99 6.22
CA SER A 113 17.52 6.57 6.81
C SER A 113 16.41 7.63 6.71
N ALA A 114 16.73 8.91 6.94
CA ALA A 114 15.77 9.99 6.83
C ALA A 114 15.32 10.21 5.37
N PHE A 115 16.27 10.15 4.43
CA PHE A 115 15.99 10.22 2.99
C PHE A 115 15.12 9.05 2.54
N ILE A 116 15.51 7.82 2.85
CA ILE A 116 14.77 6.60 2.51
C ILE A 116 13.33 6.69 3.04
N SER A 117 13.18 7.08 4.31
CA SER A 117 11.85 7.26 4.92
C SER A 117 11.02 8.32 4.19
N SER A 118 11.62 9.44 3.79
CA SER A 118 10.91 10.52 3.08
C SER A 118 10.47 10.09 1.67
N VAL A 119 11.32 9.38 0.94
CA VAL A 119 11.04 8.89 -0.41
C VAL A 119 9.94 7.83 -0.39
N LEU A 120 9.96 6.95 0.61
CA LEU A 120 8.93 5.93 0.85
C LEU A 120 7.57 6.50 1.29
N LEU A 121 7.47 7.80 1.57
CA LEU A 121 6.18 8.46 1.81
C LEU A 121 5.55 9.02 0.52
N LEU A 122 6.32 9.13 -0.57
CA LEU A 122 5.87 9.76 -1.82
C LEU A 122 4.78 8.93 -2.51
N THR A 123 3.70 9.61 -2.89
CA THR A 123 2.56 8.96 -3.56
C THR A 123 2.84 8.56 -5.00
N ASP A 124 3.89 9.08 -5.62
CA ASP A 124 4.38 8.62 -6.90
C ASP A 124 5.90 8.54 -6.82
N LEU A 125 6.43 7.37 -7.16
CA LEU A 125 7.85 7.08 -7.01
C LEU A 125 8.37 6.56 -8.34
N SER A 126 9.27 7.32 -8.92
CA SER A 126 9.97 6.99 -10.15
C SER A 126 11.48 7.05 -9.94
N LYS A 127 12.23 6.52 -10.92
CA LYS A 127 13.69 6.65 -10.92
C LYS A 127 14.13 8.12 -10.88
N ASP A 128 13.49 8.97 -11.68
CA ASP A 128 13.83 10.40 -11.75
C ASP A 128 13.54 11.09 -10.42
N THR A 129 12.44 10.71 -9.75
CA THR A 129 12.11 11.19 -8.40
C THR A 129 13.20 10.89 -7.38
N ILE A 130 13.84 9.72 -7.44
CA ILE A 130 14.96 9.38 -6.54
C ILE A 130 16.18 10.25 -6.88
N LEU A 131 16.51 10.38 -8.17
CA LEU A 131 17.69 11.14 -8.61
C LEU A 131 17.57 12.63 -8.33
N GLU A 132 16.37 13.21 -8.43
CA GLU A 132 16.12 14.63 -8.11
C GLU A 132 16.12 14.91 -6.62
N ALA A 133 15.78 13.92 -5.79
CA ALA A 133 15.69 14.09 -4.33
C ALA A 133 17.04 13.87 -3.62
N PHE A 134 18.01 13.24 -4.29
CA PHE A 134 19.35 12.94 -3.78
C PHE A 134 20.28 14.16 -3.86
#